data_AF-A0A6N7IKS8-F1
#
_entry.id   AF-A0A6N7IKS8-F1
#
_cell.length_a   1.000
_cell.length_b   1.000
_cell.length_c   1.000
_cell.angle_alpha   90.00
_cell.angle_beta   90.00
_cell.angle_gamma   90.00
#
_symmetry.space_group_name_H-M   'P 1'
#
loop_
_entity.id
_entity.type
_entity.pdbx_description
1 polymer ?
#
loop_
_entity_poly.entity_id
_entity_poly.type
_entity_poly.pdbx_seq_one_letter_code
_entity_poly.pdbx_strand_id
1 'polypeptide(L)'
;DFARRDQRSSVSRSSPDNTSGSFGRPRPGMTETVHYLVELQAQDTSRSGTLGASTGAPVVVTGAMRNPTLPGADGPANLLAAVRVAASTDCRGLGCLVVLNDEIHAARFVRKTHTGNPATFRSPLAGPIGWLAEGTPHLALRPVRRHHVAVPKETDPPPVALPTVGLADDGRLLAEVERLGYAGVVVEAMGGGHVPAHLAPTLANLARRVPVVLASRTGSGEVLRETYSFPGSETDLLEHGSIPAGALDGLKARILLMLLLARREEVDDIRAAFDAIGSERFTVWRRGSWGPASP
;
A
#
# COMPACT_ATOMS: atom_id res chain seq x y z
N ASP A 1 26.99 35.91 -10.78
CA ASP A 1 28.15 35.26 -11.41
C ASP A 1 28.73 34.11 -10.60
N PHE A 2 28.50 32.92 -11.15
CA PHE A 2 29.31 31.71 -11.17
C PHE A 2 30.59 31.60 -10.28
N ALA A 3 30.54 30.58 -9.41
CA ALA A 3 31.45 29.44 -9.30
C ALA A 3 32.88 29.60 -8.73
N ARG A 4 33.20 28.77 -7.73
CA ARG A 4 33.93 27.47 -7.85
C ARG A 4 34.29 26.96 -6.43
N ARG A 5 33.78 25.79 -6.04
CA ARG A 5 34.42 24.45 -6.01
C ARG A 5 34.95 24.10 -4.61
N ASP A 6 34.36 23.08 -4.01
CA ASP A 6 35.16 21.92 -3.62
C ASP A 6 34.28 20.65 -3.62
N GLN A 7 34.54 19.80 -4.61
CA GLN A 7 34.18 18.39 -4.64
C GLN A 7 35.48 17.63 -4.41
N ARG A 8 35.53 16.75 -3.41
CA ARG A 8 36.48 15.63 -3.41
C ARG A 8 35.75 14.33 -3.15
N SER A 9 35.84 13.50 -4.18
CA SER A 9 35.59 12.07 -4.21
C SER A 9 36.63 11.33 -3.39
N SER A 10 36.23 10.22 -2.76
CA SER A 10 37.13 9.11 -2.46
C SER A 10 36.56 7.83 -3.07
N VAL A 11 37.32 7.31 -4.03
CA VAL A 11 37.15 5.98 -4.61
C VAL A 11 37.92 5.01 -3.71
N SER A 12 37.32 3.89 -3.33
CA SER A 12 38.08 2.69 -2.99
C SER A 12 37.41 1.48 -3.63
N ARG A 13 38.21 0.68 -4.33
CA ARG A 13 37.85 -0.65 -4.87
C ARG A 13 38.43 -1.71 -3.92
N SER A 14 37.65 -2.74 -3.60
CA SER A 14 38.08 -4.15 -3.60
C SER A 14 36.91 -5.10 -3.28
N SER A 15 36.53 -5.86 -4.32
CA SER A 15 36.21 -7.30 -4.41
C SER A 15 35.25 -8.04 -3.45
N PRO A 16 34.69 -9.18 -3.90
CA PRO A 16 33.35 -9.64 -3.59
C PRO A 16 33.32 -10.73 -2.51
N ASP A 17 32.39 -10.61 -1.58
CA ASP A 17 31.80 -11.77 -0.89
C ASP A 17 30.35 -11.44 -0.59
N ASN A 18 29.45 -12.08 -1.32
CA ASN A 18 28.01 -11.97 -1.23
C ASN A 18 27.48 -13.36 -0.89
N THR A 19 26.97 -13.56 0.32
CA THR A 19 26.01 -14.63 0.69
C THR A 19 25.57 -14.46 2.14
N SER A 20 24.55 -13.64 2.34
CA SER A 20 23.52 -13.83 3.39
C SER A 20 22.47 -12.72 3.21
N GLY A 21 21.42 -13.03 2.45
CA GLY A 21 20.25 -12.17 2.29
C GLY A 21 19.46 -12.10 3.58
N SER A 22 19.81 -11.16 4.46
CA SER A 22 18.91 -10.66 5.49
C SER A 22 18.13 -9.49 4.91
N PHE A 23 16.81 -9.42 5.16
CA PHE A 23 15.98 -8.22 4.94
C PHE A 23 16.81 -6.96 5.12
N GLY A 24 17.01 -6.19 4.05
CA GLY A 24 17.81 -4.98 4.09
C GLY A 24 17.31 -4.10 5.23
N ARG A 25 18.10 -3.98 6.30
CA ARG A 25 17.76 -3.12 7.43
C ARG A 25 17.50 -1.71 6.86
N PRO A 26 16.35 -1.08 7.13
CA PRO A 26 16.15 0.30 6.75
C PRO A 26 17.27 1.14 7.39
N ARG A 27 18.01 1.88 6.55
CA ARG A 27 19.08 2.77 7.03
C ARG A 27 18.44 3.88 7.90
N PRO A 28 19.14 4.39 8.93
CA PRO A 28 18.62 5.49 9.74
C PRO A 28 18.36 6.72 8.85
N GLY A 29 17.11 7.22 8.83
CA GLY A 29 16.71 8.42 8.06
C GLY A 29 15.43 8.29 7.21
N MET A 30 14.63 7.23 7.37
CA MET A 30 13.69 6.81 6.34
C MET A 30 12.23 7.22 6.62
N THR A 31 11.92 8.52 6.50
CA THR A 31 10.53 9.04 6.45
C THR A 31 9.76 8.51 5.22
N GLU A 32 10.46 7.98 4.22
CA GLU A 32 9.87 7.39 3.00
C GLU A 32 9.27 5.98 3.22
N THR A 33 9.57 5.31 4.33
CA THR A 33 9.09 3.93 4.60
C THR A 33 7.58 3.85 4.87
N VAL A 34 6.96 4.96 5.28
CA VAL A 34 5.53 4.98 5.67
C VAL A 34 4.60 4.77 4.47
N HIS A 35 5.10 4.92 3.24
CA HIS A 35 4.36 4.61 2.02
C HIS A 35 4.01 3.12 1.86
N TYR A 36 4.69 2.23 2.58
CA TYR A 36 4.73 0.80 2.25
C TYR A 36 4.09 -0.11 3.30
N LEU A 37 3.27 0.42 4.21
CA LEU A 37 2.54 -0.43 5.15
C LEU A 37 1.18 -0.84 4.57
N VAL A 38 1.20 -1.96 3.86
CA VAL A 38 0.05 -2.86 3.86
C VAL A 38 -0.01 -3.51 5.24
N GLU A 39 -1.20 -3.62 5.82
CA GLU A 39 -1.43 -4.20 7.13
C GLU A 39 -0.94 -5.67 7.14
N LEU A 40 0.27 -5.87 7.64
CA LEU A 40 0.93 -7.16 7.77
C LEU A 40 1.05 -7.47 9.25
N GLN A 41 0.27 -8.42 9.75
CA GLN A 41 0.53 -9.03 11.05
C GLN A 41 1.01 -10.46 10.82
N ALA A 42 2.22 -10.78 11.29
CA ALA A 42 2.67 -12.14 11.42
C ALA A 42 1.84 -12.82 12.52
N GLN A 43 1.11 -13.88 12.17
CA GLN A 43 0.72 -14.87 13.18
C GLN A 43 1.98 -15.66 13.50
N ASP A 44 2.51 -15.52 14.71
CA ASP A 44 3.57 -16.38 15.18
C ASP A 44 3.00 -17.79 15.37
N THR A 45 3.27 -18.69 14.42
CA THR A 45 3.04 -20.13 14.55
C THR A 45 4.25 -20.76 15.24
N SER A 46 4.61 -20.27 16.43
CA SER A 46 5.54 -20.97 17.31
C SER A 46 4.76 -22.00 18.12
N ARG A 47 4.77 -23.25 17.65
CA ARG A 47 4.55 -24.43 18.50
C ARG A 47 5.75 -24.58 19.43
N SER A 48 5.86 -23.71 20.43
CA SER A 48 6.66 -23.96 21.63
C SER A 48 6.17 -23.04 22.72
N GLY A 49 5.77 -23.62 23.85
CA GLY A 49 5.12 -22.90 24.94
C GLY A 49 5.93 -21.72 25.46
N THR A 50 5.19 -20.75 26.00
CA THR A 50 5.62 -19.60 26.82
C THR A 50 5.79 -18.27 26.08
N LEU A 51 4.68 -17.78 25.51
CA LEU A 51 4.10 -16.43 25.65
C LEU A 51 3.01 -16.29 24.57
N GLY A 52 1.88 -16.96 24.82
CA GLY A 52 0.71 -16.84 23.96
C GLY A 52 0.12 -15.45 24.08
N ALA A 53 0.23 -14.66 23.03
CA ALA A 53 -0.74 -13.64 22.70
C ALA A 53 -0.61 -13.18 21.25
N SER A 54 -1.58 -13.54 20.42
CA SER A 54 -2.09 -12.60 19.43
C SER A 54 -2.70 -11.42 20.21
N THR A 55 -1.87 -10.48 20.68
CA THR A 55 -2.21 -9.53 21.76
C THR A 55 -3.30 -8.52 21.41
N GLY A 56 -3.74 -8.43 20.15
CA GLY A 56 -4.62 -7.35 19.69
C GLY A 56 -4.00 -5.96 19.87
N ALA A 57 -2.73 -5.87 20.29
CA ALA A 57 -2.02 -4.62 20.46
C ALA A 57 -1.83 -3.96 19.09
N PRO A 58 -2.11 -2.65 18.96
CA PRO A 58 -1.93 -1.95 17.70
C PRO A 58 -0.44 -1.88 17.34
N VAL A 59 -0.15 -2.07 16.05
CA VAL A 59 1.15 -1.69 15.49
C VAL A 59 1.03 -0.23 15.07
N VAL A 60 1.86 0.66 15.63
CA VAL A 60 1.80 2.09 15.34
C VAL A 60 3.09 2.52 14.65
N VAL A 61 2.96 3.13 13.48
CA VAL A 61 4.07 3.69 12.70
C VAL A 61 4.00 5.20 12.73
N THR A 62 5.15 5.84 12.87
CA THR A 62 5.27 7.30 12.92
C THR A 62 6.54 7.77 12.22
N GLY A 63 6.72 9.08 12.09
CA GLY A 63 7.87 9.70 11.46
C GLY A 63 7.93 11.20 11.71
N ALA A 64 8.80 11.88 10.97
CA ALA A 64 8.97 13.32 11.03
C ALA A 64 9.22 13.89 9.64
N MET A 65 8.57 15.01 9.33
CA MET A 65 8.80 15.74 8.07
C MET A 65 9.91 16.78 8.17
N ARG A 66 10.17 17.31 9.36
CA ARG A 66 11.21 18.33 9.59
C ARG A 66 12.37 17.71 10.36
N ASN A 67 13.58 18.11 9.98
CA ASN A 67 14.80 17.68 10.65
C ASN A 67 14.78 18.13 12.14
N PRO A 68 15.22 17.29 13.09
CA PRO A 68 15.30 17.64 14.51
C PRO A 68 16.05 18.94 14.85
N THR A 69 16.97 19.40 14.00
CA THR A 69 17.74 20.63 14.21
C THR A 69 17.02 21.89 13.72
N LEU A 70 15.87 21.76 13.04
CA LEU A 70 15.13 22.89 12.50
C LEU A 70 14.03 23.36 13.47
N PRO A 71 13.71 24.66 13.51
CA PRO A 71 12.54 25.16 14.21
C PRO A 71 11.26 24.45 13.76
N GLY A 72 10.43 24.08 14.74
CA GLY A 72 9.16 23.39 14.48
C GLY A 72 9.31 21.92 14.04
N ALA A 73 10.41 21.26 14.43
CA ALA A 73 10.57 19.81 14.28
C ALA A 73 9.38 19.05 14.87
N ASP A 74 8.79 18.16 14.07
CA ASP A 74 7.56 17.42 14.39
C ASP A 74 7.82 16.03 14.98
N GLY A 75 9.05 15.51 14.84
CA GLY A 75 9.42 14.17 15.28
C GLY A 75 9.14 13.85 16.76
N PRO A 76 9.57 14.69 17.73
CA PRO A 76 9.31 14.43 19.15
C PRO A 76 7.82 14.35 19.48
N ALA A 77 7.00 15.24 18.90
CA ALA A 77 5.55 15.24 19.10
C ALA A 77 4.89 14.00 18.49
N ASN A 78 5.23 13.68 17.24
CA ASN A 78 4.73 12.50 16.54
C ASN A 78 5.09 11.19 17.26
N LEU A 79 6.31 11.07 17.78
CA LEU A 79 6.75 9.91 18.54
C LEU A 79 5.96 9.74 19.84
N LEU A 80 5.78 10.82 20.60
CA LEU A 80 4.98 10.79 21.83
C LEU A 80 3.51 10.42 21.55
N ALA A 81 2.93 11.00 20.49
CA ALA A 81 1.57 10.68 20.05
C ALA A 81 1.44 9.20 19.68
N ALA A 82 2.40 8.66 18.92
CA ALA A 82 2.42 7.27 18.51
C ALA A 82 2.50 6.31 19.72
N VAL A 83 3.35 6.61 20.70
CA VAL A 83 3.45 5.82 21.95
C VAL A 83 2.14 5.84 22.73
N ARG A 84 1.47 7.00 22.82
CA ARG A 84 0.16 7.13 23.49
C ARG A 84 -0.92 6.31 22.79
N VAL A 85 -0.96 6.33 21.46
CA VAL A 85 -1.87 5.48 20.67
C VAL A 85 -1.54 3.99 20.85
N ALA A 86 -0.26 3.63 20.86
CA ALA A 86 0.17 2.24 21.05
C ALA A 86 -0.21 1.69 22.44
N ALA A 87 -0.16 2.55 23.46
CA ALA A 87 -0.53 2.20 24.83
C ALA A 87 -2.05 2.17 25.09
N SER A 88 -2.85 2.81 24.23
CA SER A 88 -4.31 2.89 24.40
C SER A 88 -5.00 1.54 24.16
N THR A 89 -5.83 1.12 25.12
CA THR A 89 -6.67 -0.08 24.98
C THR A 89 -7.73 0.07 23.88
N ASP A 90 -8.21 1.29 23.64
CA ASP A 90 -9.26 1.56 22.65
C ASP A 90 -8.77 1.40 21.22
N CYS A 91 -7.46 1.59 21.02
CA CYS A 91 -6.78 1.41 19.75
C CYS A 91 -6.44 -0.05 19.44
N ARG A 92 -6.68 -0.98 20.38
CA ARG A 92 -6.50 -2.40 20.15
C ARG A 92 -7.44 -2.90 19.06
N GLY A 93 -6.88 -3.76 18.22
CA GLY A 93 -7.63 -4.37 17.15
C GLY A 93 -8.06 -3.44 16.02
N LEU A 94 -7.44 -2.27 15.89
CA LEU A 94 -7.63 -1.42 14.71
C LEU A 94 -6.68 -1.73 13.56
N GLY A 95 -5.79 -2.71 13.77
CA GLY A 95 -4.78 -3.08 12.79
C GLY A 95 -3.49 -2.28 12.94
N CYS A 96 -2.82 -2.08 11.82
CA CYS A 96 -1.69 -1.15 11.74
C CYS A 96 -2.19 0.29 11.61
N LEU A 97 -1.67 1.16 12.46
CA LEU A 97 -1.98 2.58 12.51
C LEU A 97 -0.77 3.41 12.09
N VAL A 98 -1.05 4.57 11.49
CA VAL A 98 -0.05 5.60 11.21
C VAL A 98 -0.45 6.85 11.96
N VAL A 99 0.45 7.37 12.80
CA VAL A 99 0.19 8.51 13.67
C VAL A 99 1.20 9.61 13.40
N LEU A 100 0.75 10.71 12.80
CA LEU A 100 1.53 11.92 12.56
C LEU A 100 0.59 13.13 12.63
N ASN A 101 1.11 14.29 13.02
CA ASN A 101 0.35 15.54 13.05
C ASN A 101 -0.96 15.43 13.87
N ASP A 102 -0.89 14.72 15.00
CA ASP A 102 -2.01 14.39 15.89
C ASP A 102 -3.21 13.70 15.20
N GLU A 103 -3.05 13.17 13.98
CA GLU A 103 -4.04 12.36 13.29
C GLU A 103 -3.70 10.86 13.40
N ILE A 104 -4.74 10.04 13.58
CA ILE A 104 -4.63 8.58 13.60
C ILE A 104 -5.24 8.06 12.31
N HIS A 105 -4.44 7.41 11.46
CA HIS A 105 -4.91 6.79 10.23
C HIS A 105 -4.79 5.28 10.27
N ALA A 106 -5.72 4.58 9.59
CA ALA A 106 -5.51 3.19 9.23
C ALA A 106 -4.48 3.08 8.10
N ALA A 107 -3.44 2.27 8.28
CA ALA A 107 -2.32 2.18 7.34
C ALA A 107 -2.75 1.85 5.90
N ARG A 108 -3.81 1.04 5.74
CA ARG A 108 -4.36 0.68 4.42
C ARG A 108 -4.84 1.89 3.61
N PHE A 109 -5.32 2.96 4.25
CA PHE A 109 -5.87 4.13 3.56
C PHE A 109 -4.87 5.29 3.45
N VAL A 110 -3.92 5.38 4.37
CA VAL A 110 -3.01 6.53 4.43
C VAL A 110 -1.94 6.49 3.35
N ARG A 111 -1.56 7.66 2.85
CA ARG A 111 -0.40 7.86 1.97
C ARG A 111 0.19 9.23 2.21
N LYS A 112 1.48 9.39 1.90
CA LYS A 112 2.10 10.72 1.82
C LYS A 112 1.67 11.39 0.51
N THR A 113 1.16 12.61 0.61
CA THR A 113 0.66 13.41 -0.52
C THR A 113 1.52 14.62 -0.88
N HIS A 114 2.57 14.89 -0.12
CA HIS A 114 3.44 16.05 -0.25
C HIS A 114 4.85 15.72 0.23
N THR A 115 5.85 16.28 -0.42
CA THR A 115 7.27 16.06 -0.12
C THR A 115 7.77 16.64 1.21
N GLY A 116 7.07 17.62 1.82
CA GLY A 116 7.61 18.39 2.95
C GLY A 116 6.58 19.06 3.89
N ASN A 117 5.28 19.02 3.57
CA ASN A 117 4.26 19.50 4.50
C ASN A 117 4.08 18.49 5.67
N PRO A 118 4.14 18.89 6.95
CA PRO A 118 3.88 17.98 8.08
C PRO A 118 2.50 17.29 8.03
N ALA A 119 1.47 17.95 7.49
CA ALA A 119 0.13 17.40 7.31
C ALA A 119 0.00 16.54 6.03
N THR A 120 1.09 15.91 5.59
CA THR A 120 1.15 15.19 4.30
C THR A 120 0.53 13.80 4.33
N PHE A 121 0.42 13.17 5.50
CA PHE A 121 -0.19 11.85 5.57
C PHE A 121 -1.69 12.02 5.53
N ARG A 122 -2.29 11.59 4.42
CA ARG A 122 -3.73 11.71 4.18
C ARG A 122 -4.29 10.37 3.82
N SER A 123 -5.56 10.16 4.16
CA SER A 123 -6.33 8.96 3.80
C SER A 123 -7.47 9.37 2.85
N PRO A 124 -7.23 9.55 1.54
CA PRO A 124 -8.18 10.19 0.64
C PRO A 124 -9.57 9.54 0.57
N LEU A 125 -9.63 8.22 0.77
CA LEU A 125 -10.87 7.46 0.69
C LEU A 125 -11.71 7.49 1.98
N ALA A 126 -11.08 7.60 3.14
CA ALA A 126 -11.74 7.35 4.43
C ALA A 126 -11.51 8.44 5.49
N GLY A 127 -10.56 9.34 5.27
CA GLY A 127 -10.08 10.27 6.30
C GLY A 127 -9.27 9.58 7.40
N PRO A 128 -8.74 10.36 8.37
CA PRO A 128 -8.24 9.81 9.62
C PRO A 128 -9.38 9.10 10.36
N ILE A 129 -9.04 8.03 11.09
CA ILE A 129 -9.99 7.28 11.92
C ILE A 129 -10.12 7.87 13.34
N GLY A 130 -9.22 8.78 13.70
CA GLY A 130 -9.16 9.43 14.99
C GLY A 130 -8.11 10.54 15.04
N TRP A 131 -7.97 11.15 16.20
CA TRP A 131 -7.00 12.21 16.47
C TRP A 131 -6.52 12.14 17.92
N LEU A 132 -5.46 12.90 18.25
CA LEU A 132 -5.09 13.16 19.64
C LEU A 132 -5.56 14.56 20.04
N ALA A 133 -6.21 14.68 21.19
CA ALA A 133 -6.50 15.96 21.83
C ALA A 133 -5.88 15.95 23.22
N GLU A 134 -5.02 16.95 23.49
CA GLU A 134 -4.28 17.05 24.76
C GLU A 134 -3.50 15.76 25.12
N GLY A 135 -3.07 15.01 24.10
CA GLY A 135 -2.37 13.73 24.26
C GLY A 135 -3.26 12.51 24.46
N THR A 136 -4.57 12.66 24.44
CA THR A 136 -5.52 11.55 24.55
C THR A 136 -5.99 11.12 23.16
N PRO A 137 -5.85 9.84 22.79
CA PRO A 137 -6.42 9.33 21.54
C PRO A 137 -7.95 9.33 21.57
N HIS A 138 -8.57 9.90 20.53
CA HIS A 138 -10.00 9.86 20.27
C HIS A 138 -10.25 9.16 18.93
N LEU A 139 -11.16 8.20 18.90
CA LEU A 139 -11.51 7.45 17.69
C LEU A 139 -12.91 7.84 17.22
N ALA A 140 -13.04 8.25 15.97
CA ALA A 140 -14.33 8.48 15.32
C ALA A 140 -14.78 7.28 14.47
N LEU A 141 -13.84 6.52 13.92
CA LEU A 141 -14.12 5.43 12.99
C LEU A 141 -13.35 4.16 13.38
N ARG A 142 -13.96 3.01 13.12
CA ARG A 142 -13.29 1.70 13.19
C ARG A 142 -13.25 1.10 11.78
N PRO A 143 -12.06 0.77 11.24
CA PRO A 143 -11.97 0.17 9.91
C PRO A 143 -12.74 -1.15 9.85
N VAL A 144 -13.63 -1.29 8.87
CA VAL A 144 -14.33 -2.56 8.61
C VAL A 144 -13.32 -3.61 8.14
N ARG A 145 -13.34 -4.79 8.77
CA ARG A 145 -12.50 -5.97 8.50
C ARG A 145 -10.99 -5.71 8.57
N ARG A 146 -10.22 -6.75 8.92
CA ARG A 146 -8.77 -6.75 8.75
C ARG A 146 -8.40 -7.71 7.65
N HIS A 147 -7.54 -7.29 6.75
CA HIS A 147 -6.97 -8.18 5.74
C HIS A 147 -5.63 -8.65 6.28
N HIS A 148 -5.51 -9.97 6.47
CA HIS A 148 -4.29 -10.59 6.96
C HIS A 148 -3.73 -11.49 5.86
N VAL A 149 -2.55 -11.15 5.37
CA VAL A 149 -1.76 -12.05 4.53
C VAL A 149 -0.62 -12.58 5.38
N ALA A 150 -0.73 -13.85 5.78
CA ALA A 150 0.34 -14.53 6.50
C ALA A 150 1.58 -14.61 5.59
N VAL A 151 2.71 -14.07 6.04
CA VAL A 151 3.96 -14.07 5.29
C VAL A 151 4.80 -15.27 5.73
N PRO A 152 5.31 -16.11 4.80
CA PRO A 152 6.25 -17.16 5.18
C PRO A 152 7.52 -16.54 5.79
N LYS A 153 8.04 -17.12 6.88
CA LYS A 153 9.16 -16.56 7.66
C LYS A 153 10.48 -16.40 6.88
N GLU A 154 10.64 -17.07 5.73
CA GLU A 154 11.95 -17.30 5.09
C GLU A 154 11.96 -17.14 3.55
N THR A 155 11.04 -16.36 2.98
CA THR A 155 11.03 -16.10 1.52
C THR A 155 11.26 -14.63 1.23
N ASP A 156 12.32 -14.35 0.47
CA ASP A 156 12.42 -13.08 -0.25
C ASP A 156 11.23 -12.97 -1.22
N PRO A 157 10.40 -11.92 -1.12
CA PRO A 157 9.24 -11.79 -1.97
C PRO A 157 9.67 -11.65 -3.44
N PRO A 158 9.00 -12.35 -4.38
CA PRO A 158 9.32 -12.22 -5.79
C PRO A 158 9.23 -10.76 -6.28
N PRO A 159 10.10 -10.33 -7.20
CA PRO A 159 10.09 -8.97 -7.69
C PRO A 159 8.81 -8.70 -8.50
N VAL A 160 8.13 -7.60 -8.17
CA VAL A 160 6.96 -7.10 -8.90
C VAL A 160 7.27 -5.74 -9.51
N ALA A 161 6.99 -5.59 -10.81
CA ALA A 161 7.17 -4.35 -11.55
C ALA A 161 6.05 -3.34 -11.24
N LEU A 162 6.35 -2.03 -11.32
CA LEU A 162 5.38 -0.95 -11.12
C LEU A 162 5.55 0.16 -12.17
N PRO A 163 5.22 -0.08 -13.45
CA PRO A 163 5.20 0.96 -14.46
C PRO A 163 4.00 1.90 -14.29
N THR A 164 4.24 3.19 -14.40
CA THR A 164 3.19 4.22 -14.49
C THR A 164 2.96 4.60 -15.94
N VAL A 165 1.73 4.39 -16.42
CA VAL A 165 1.36 4.70 -17.81
C VAL A 165 1.23 6.21 -17.97
N GLY A 166 1.97 6.74 -18.94
CA GLY A 166 2.08 8.16 -19.26
C GLY A 166 1.48 8.55 -20.61
N LEU A 167 1.53 9.86 -20.90
CA LEU A 167 1.35 10.33 -22.27
C LEU A 167 2.53 9.82 -23.11
N ALA A 168 2.26 9.35 -24.33
CA ALA A 168 3.25 8.80 -25.26
C ALA A 168 4.03 7.57 -24.74
N ASP A 169 3.44 6.82 -23.80
CA ASP A 169 3.97 5.52 -23.40
C ASP A 169 3.88 4.53 -24.57
N ASP A 170 5.02 3.99 -25.00
CA ASP A 170 5.13 3.06 -26.12
C ASP A 170 5.15 1.59 -25.68
N GLY A 171 5.04 1.32 -24.37
CA GLY A 171 4.94 -0.03 -23.84
C GLY A 171 6.24 -0.82 -23.79
N ARG A 172 7.39 -0.22 -24.14
CA ARG A 172 8.67 -0.94 -24.16
C ARG A 172 9.04 -1.54 -22.79
N LEU A 173 8.65 -0.90 -21.69
CA LEU A 173 8.89 -1.43 -20.35
C LEU A 173 8.00 -2.64 -20.05
N LEU A 174 6.74 -2.60 -20.49
CA LEU A 174 5.78 -3.69 -20.30
C LEU A 174 6.18 -4.95 -21.06
N ALA A 175 6.71 -4.79 -22.28
CA ALA A 175 7.20 -5.90 -23.10
C ALA A 175 8.37 -6.67 -22.45
N GLU A 176 9.12 -6.01 -21.56
CA GLU A 176 10.36 -6.53 -20.98
C GLU A 176 10.18 -7.14 -19.58
N VAL A 177 9.00 -7.00 -18.96
CA VAL A 177 8.73 -7.43 -17.57
C VAL A 177 9.19 -8.86 -17.30
N GLU A 178 8.78 -9.80 -18.14
CA GLU A 178 9.14 -11.22 -17.98
C GLU A 178 10.64 -11.45 -18.22
N ARG A 179 11.21 -10.86 -19.27
CA ARG A 179 12.64 -11.01 -19.60
C ARG A 179 13.54 -10.47 -18.48
N LEU A 180 13.06 -9.47 -17.75
CA LEU A 180 13.75 -8.89 -16.59
C LEU A 180 13.55 -9.70 -15.29
N GLY A 181 12.80 -10.81 -15.34
CA GLY A 181 12.62 -11.72 -14.21
C GLY A 181 11.57 -11.28 -13.19
N TYR A 182 10.66 -10.37 -13.54
CA TYR A 182 9.55 -10.01 -12.66
C TYR A 182 8.49 -11.12 -12.63
N ALA A 183 8.04 -11.46 -11.43
CA ALA A 183 7.01 -12.48 -11.19
C ALA A 183 5.57 -11.95 -11.33
N GLY A 184 5.41 -10.64 -11.47
CA GLY A 184 4.13 -9.97 -11.64
C GLY A 184 4.32 -8.48 -11.92
N VAL A 185 3.24 -7.81 -12.31
CA VAL A 185 3.26 -6.37 -12.57
C VAL A 185 2.03 -5.70 -11.99
N VAL A 186 2.24 -4.52 -11.41
CA VAL A 186 1.18 -3.56 -11.10
C VAL A 186 1.31 -2.40 -12.07
N VAL A 187 0.31 -2.16 -12.89
CA VAL A 187 0.30 -1.04 -13.83
C VAL A 187 -0.47 0.11 -13.20
N GLU A 188 0.18 1.25 -13.01
CA GLU A 188 -0.54 2.48 -12.66
C GLU A 188 -1.14 3.09 -13.93
N ALA A 189 -2.36 2.66 -14.23
CA ALA A 189 -3.18 3.09 -15.35
C ALA A 189 -3.75 4.51 -15.15
N MET A 190 -4.26 5.10 -16.22
CA MET A 190 -4.81 6.44 -16.22
C MET A 190 -6.26 6.46 -15.74
N GLY A 191 -6.63 7.48 -14.95
CA GLY A 191 -8.04 7.75 -14.61
C GLY A 191 -8.74 6.56 -13.98
N GLY A 192 -9.83 6.11 -14.61
CA GLY A 192 -10.63 4.98 -14.14
C GLY A 192 -10.00 3.59 -14.31
N GLY A 193 -8.78 3.50 -14.86
CA GLY A 193 -8.11 2.22 -15.13
C GLY A 193 -7.76 1.98 -16.60
N HIS A 194 -7.57 3.04 -17.38
CA HIS A 194 -7.36 2.96 -18.82
C HIS A 194 -5.89 3.04 -19.21
N VAL A 195 -5.56 2.44 -20.34
CA VAL A 195 -4.28 2.58 -21.03
C VAL A 195 -4.52 3.00 -22.48
N PRO A 196 -3.52 3.57 -23.18
CA PRO A 196 -3.60 3.75 -24.62
C PRO A 196 -3.91 2.42 -25.32
N ALA A 197 -4.80 2.45 -26.33
CA ALA A 197 -5.29 1.25 -27.01
C ALA A 197 -4.18 0.32 -27.53
N HIS A 198 -3.05 0.87 -27.98
CA HIS A 198 -1.93 0.07 -28.48
C HIS A 198 -1.22 -0.76 -27.40
N LEU A 199 -1.42 -0.46 -26.11
CA LEU A 199 -0.86 -1.24 -24.99
C LEU A 199 -1.74 -2.42 -24.59
N ALA A 200 -3.03 -2.43 -24.97
CA ALA A 200 -3.96 -3.48 -24.56
C ALA A 200 -3.51 -4.88 -25.02
N PRO A 201 -3.05 -5.11 -26.27
CA PRO A 201 -2.55 -6.42 -26.69
C PRO A 201 -1.32 -6.87 -25.88
N THR A 202 -0.41 -5.94 -25.54
CA THR A 202 0.78 -6.24 -24.73
C THR A 202 0.38 -6.70 -23.33
N LEU A 203 -0.56 -6.00 -22.69
CA LEU A 203 -1.07 -6.37 -21.36
C LEU A 203 -1.83 -7.69 -21.38
N ALA A 204 -2.70 -7.91 -22.37
CA ALA A 204 -3.40 -9.18 -22.56
C ALA A 204 -2.42 -10.36 -22.73
N ASN A 205 -1.34 -10.16 -23.48
CA ASN A 205 -0.27 -11.15 -23.64
C ASN A 205 0.52 -11.39 -22.35
N LEU A 206 0.73 -10.35 -21.56
CA LEU A 206 1.42 -10.45 -20.27
C LEU A 206 0.56 -11.16 -19.22
N ALA A 207 -0.74 -10.88 -19.17
CA ALA A 207 -1.70 -11.45 -18.22
C ALA A 207 -1.87 -12.98 -18.34
N ARG A 208 -1.56 -13.55 -19.52
CA ARG A 208 -1.53 -15.01 -19.72
C ARG A 208 -0.33 -15.70 -19.08
N ARG A 209 0.69 -14.95 -18.63
CA ARG A 209 1.98 -15.48 -18.19
C ARG A 209 2.30 -15.12 -16.75
N VAL A 210 1.96 -13.90 -16.34
CA VAL A 210 2.16 -13.40 -14.97
C VAL A 210 0.94 -12.59 -14.52
N PRO A 211 0.66 -12.49 -13.21
CA PRO A 211 -0.40 -11.62 -12.73
C PRO A 211 -0.16 -10.16 -13.12
N VAL A 212 -1.16 -9.56 -13.76
CA VAL A 212 -1.20 -8.14 -14.14
C VAL A 212 -2.28 -7.47 -13.30
N VAL A 213 -1.88 -6.61 -12.36
CA VAL A 213 -2.79 -5.84 -11.52
C VAL A 213 -2.89 -4.41 -12.05
N LEU A 214 -4.10 -3.90 -12.23
CA LEU A 214 -4.37 -2.52 -12.63
C LEU A 214 -4.66 -1.69 -11.38
N ALA A 215 -3.85 -0.66 -11.14
CA ALA A 215 -4.10 0.38 -10.17
C ALA A 215 -4.29 1.73 -10.88
N SER A 216 -4.96 2.70 -10.26
CA SER A 216 -5.03 4.04 -10.83
C SER A 216 -3.86 4.91 -10.36
N ARG A 217 -3.18 5.58 -11.29
CA ARG A 217 -2.12 6.56 -11.00
C ARG A 217 -2.63 7.82 -10.27
N THR A 218 -3.95 8.02 -10.18
CA THR A 218 -4.53 9.10 -9.35
C THR A 218 -4.17 8.90 -7.87
N GLY A 219 -3.96 7.63 -7.47
CA GLY A 219 -3.68 7.21 -6.10
C GLY A 219 -4.82 7.52 -5.13
N SER A 220 -6.06 7.61 -5.64
CA SER A 220 -7.30 7.66 -4.87
C SER A 220 -8.48 7.28 -5.76
N GLY A 221 -9.42 6.51 -5.21
CA GLY A 221 -10.55 5.93 -5.93
C GLY A 221 -10.30 4.47 -6.32
N GLU A 222 -11.36 3.77 -6.68
CA GLU A 222 -11.24 2.42 -7.23
C GLU A 222 -10.97 2.44 -8.73
N VAL A 223 -10.27 1.41 -9.22
CA VAL A 223 -10.32 1.06 -10.64
C VAL A 223 -11.77 0.70 -10.99
N LEU A 224 -12.29 1.35 -12.04
CA LEU A 224 -13.63 1.09 -12.55
C LEU A 224 -13.68 -0.34 -13.12
N ARG A 225 -14.89 -0.87 -13.31
CA ARG A 225 -15.05 -2.26 -13.80
C ARG A 225 -15.96 -2.41 -15.01
N GLU A 226 -16.91 -1.50 -15.18
CA GLU A 226 -18.04 -1.68 -16.12
C GLU A 226 -18.50 -0.33 -16.72
N THR A 227 -17.63 0.68 -16.80
CA THR A 227 -18.04 2.05 -17.19
C THR A 227 -17.77 2.34 -18.67
N TYR A 228 -16.63 1.91 -19.19
CA TYR A 228 -16.21 2.18 -20.56
C TYR A 228 -15.93 0.89 -21.32
N SER A 229 -16.17 0.92 -22.64
CA SER A 229 -16.04 -0.24 -23.53
C SER A 229 -15.32 0.15 -24.82
N PHE A 230 -14.03 0.47 -24.70
CA PHE A 230 -13.14 0.75 -25.84
C PHE A 230 -11.81 0.01 -25.67
N PRO A 231 -11.02 -0.21 -26.73
CA PRO A 231 -9.70 -0.86 -26.60
C PRO A 231 -8.77 -0.10 -25.64
N GLY A 232 -8.27 -0.77 -24.60
CA GLY A 232 -7.49 -0.18 -23.51
C GLY A 232 -8.32 0.40 -22.37
N SER A 233 -9.65 0.30 -22.40
CA SER A 233 -10.51 0.61 -21.26
C SER A 233 -10.34 -0.41 -20.13
N GLU A 234 -10.84 -0.08 -18.95
CA GLU A 234 -10.84 -1.00 -17.81
C GLU A 234 -11.60 -2.29 -18.13
N THR A 235 -12.78 -2.21 -18.77
CA THR A 235 -13.58 -3.39 -19.10
C THR A 235 -12.81 -4.30 -20.05
N ASP A 236 -12.22 -3.73 -21.11
CA ASP A 236 -11.37 -4.44 -22.07
C ASP A 236 -10.20 -5.15 -21.37
N LEU A 237 -9.46 -4.44 -20.52
CA LEU A 237 -8.28 -5.03 -19.86
C LEU A 237 -8.66 -6.11 -18.84
N LEU A 238 -9.79 -5.97 -18.14
CA LEU A 238 -10.30 -6.96 -17.19
C LEU A 238 -10.78 -8.22 -17.91
N GLU A 239 -11.51 -8.09 -19.01
CA GLU A 239 -11.91 -9.20 -19.88
C GLU A 239 -10.69 -9.97 -20.42
N HIS A 240 -9.58 -9.27 -20.66
CA HIS A 240 -8.32 -9.85 -21.11
C HIS A 240 -7.37 -10.27 -19.96
N GLY A 241 -7.91 -10.46 -18.76
CA GLY A 241 -7.23 -11.17 -17.67
C GLY A 241 -6.53 -10.28 -16.64
N SER A 242 -6.57 -8.96 -16.79
CA SER A 242 -6.05 -8.06 -15.75
C SER A 242 -6.88 -8.16 -14.46
N ILE A 243 -6.25 -7.86 -13.32
CA ILE A 243 -6.84 -7.91 -11.98
C ILE A 243 -7.01 -6.47 -11.48
N PRO A 244 -8.20 -6.03 -11.05
CA PRO A 244 -8.36 -4.68 -10.52
C PRO A 244 -7.74 -4.59 -9.12
N ALA A 245 -6.97 -3.55 -8.83
CA ALA A 245 -6.42 -3.30 -7.50
C ALA A 245 -7.48 -2.89 -6.45
N GLY A 246 -8.74 -2.75 -6.87
CA GLY A 246 -9.80 -2.15 -6.08
C GLY A 246 -9.41 -0.73 -5.68
N ALA A 247 -9.46 -0.46 -4.37
CA ALA A 247 -9.17 0.83 -3.77
C ALA A 247 -7.68 1.08 -3.45
N LEU A 248 -6.80 0.11 -3.74
CA LEU A 248 -5.37 0.24 -3.47
C LEU A 248 -4.69 1.12 -4.52
N ASP A 249 -3.82 2.01 -4.05
CA ASP A 249 -2.84 2.66 -4.91
C ASP A 249 -1.78 1.67 -5.41
N GLY A 250 -1.02 2.04 -6.45
CA GLY A 250 -0.05 1.15 -7.08
C GLY A 250 1.02 0.61 -6.13
N LEU A 251 1.47 1.43 -5.17
CA LEU A 251 2.47 1.02 -4.19
C LEU A 251 1.95 -0.06 -3.24
N LYS A 252 0.72 0.11 -2.72
CA LYS A 252 0.09 -0.89 -1.84
C LYS A 252 -0.32 -2.15 -2.60
N ALA A 253 -0.84 -2.00 -3.82
CA ALA A 253 -1.16 -3.12 -4.70
C ALA A 253 0.10 -3.96 -4.99
N ARG A 254 1.24 -3.32 -5.20
CA ARG A 254 2.53 -4.00 -5.41
C ARG A 254 2.92 -4.84 -4.21
N ILE A 255 2.79 -4.30 -3.01
CA ILE A 255 3.10 -5.04 -1.78
C ILE A 255 2.17 -6.24 -1.64
N LEU A 256 0.85 -6.06 -1.82
CA LEU A 256 -0.09 -7.17 -1.74
C LEU A 256 0.26 -8.27 -2.74
N LEU A 257 0.54 -7.91 -4.01
CA LEU A 257 0.93 -8.88 -5.03
C LEU A 257 2.24 -9.60 -4.68
N MET A 258 3.26 -8.87 -4.19
CA MET A 258 4.52 -9.46 -3.74
C MET A 258 4.32 -10.52 -2.65
N LEU A 259 3.41 -10.27 -1.71
CA LEU A 259 3.12 -11.18 -0.60
C LEU A 259 2.35 -12.43 -1.06
N LEU A 260 1.37 -12.26 -1.94
CA LEU A 260 0.60 -13.37 -2.50
C LEU A 260 1.51 -14.26 -3.37
N LEU A 261 2.40 -13.67 -4.16
CA LEU A 261 3.41 -14.40 -4.92
C LEU A 261 4.42 -15.12 -4.03
N ALA A 262 4.83 -14.52 -2.90
CA ALA A 262 5.70 -15.18 -1.92
C ALA A 262 5.05 -16.42 -1.28
N ARG A 263 3.73 -16.42 -1.16
CA ARG A 263 2.92 -17.56 -0.72
C ARG A 263 2.66 -18.59 -1.82
N ARG A 264 3.06 -18.30 -3.06
CA ARG A 264 2.78 -19.11 -4.25
C ARG A 264 1.27 -19.28 -4.49
N GLU A 265 0.50 -18.23 -4.22
CA GLU A 265 -0.92 -18.20 -4.56
C GLU A 265 -1.08 -18.23 -6.08
N GLU A 266 -2.07 -18.98 -6.57
CA GLU A 266 -2.41 -19.04 -7.99
C GLU A 266 -3.16 -17.77 -8.41
N VAL A 267 -3.25 -17.52 -9.72
CA VAL A 267 -3.83 -16.27 -10.26
C VAL A 267 -5.27 -16.01 -9.79
N ASP A 268 -6.07 -17.07 -9.61
CA ASP A 268 -7.46 -16.96 -9.14
C ASP A 268 -7.53 -16.56 -7.65
N ASP A 269 -6.64 -17.10 -6.81
CA ASP A 269 -6.52 -16.72 -5.40
C ASP A 269 -6.01 -15.28 -5.27
N ILE A 270 -5.07 -14.87 -6.13
CA ILE A 270 -4.61 -13.47 -6.22
C ILE A 270 -5.79 -12.57 -6.57
N ARG A 271 -6.58 -12.92 -7.58
CA ARG A 271 -7.76 -12.15 -7.99
C ARG A 271 -8.77 -12.04 -6.84
N ALA A 272 -9.09 -13.15 -6.19
CA ALA A 272 -10.00 -13.17 -5.04
C ALA A 272 -9.49 -12.29 -3.88
N ALA A 273 -8.18 -12.31 -3.62
CA ALA A 273 -7.57 -11.47 -2.58
C ALA A 273 -7.71 -9.97 -2.90
N PHE A 274 -7.51 -9.57 -4.15
CA PHE A 274 -7.72 -8.18 -4.58
C PHE A 274 -9.20 -7.77 -4.58
N ASP A 275 -10.11 -8.65 -5.01
CA ASP A 275 -11.55 -8.38 -4.99
C ASP A 275 -12.11 -8.23 -3.58
N ALA A 276 -11.50 -8.89 -2.59
CA ALA A 276 -11.83 -8.70 -1.19
C ALA A 276 -11.44 -7.31 -0.65
N ILE A 277 -10.53 -6.59 -1.32
CA ILE A 277 -10.12 -5.24 -0.91
C ILE A 277 -11.15 -4.21 -1.40
N GLY A 278 -11.88 -3.61 -0.46
CA GLY A 278 -12.90 -2.58 -0.74
C GLY A 278 -14.34 -3.11 -0.82
N SER A 279 -14.54 -4.43 -0.90
CA SER A 279 -15.88 -5.01 -1.04
C SER A 279 -16.55 -5.35 0.30
N GLU A 280 -17.26 -4.37 0.86
CA GLU A 280 -18.62 -4.66 1.29
C GLU A 280 -19.54 -3.96 0.29
N ARG A 281 -19.91 -4.66 -0.79
CA ARG A 281 -21.05 -4.22 -1.58
C ARG A 281 -22.23 -4.23 -0.62
N PHE A 282 -22.78 -3.07 -0.28
CA PHE A 282 -24.06 -3.01 0.41
C PHE A 282 -25.03 -3.83 -0.43
N THR A 283 -25.47 -5.00 0.08
CA THR A 283 -26.65 -5.65 -0.46
C THR A 283 -27.74 -4.61 -0.37
N VAL A 284 -28.11 -4.07 -1.53
CA VAL A 284 -29.02 -2.94 -1.66
C VAL A 284 -30.21 -3.19 -0.74
N TRP A 285 -30.43 -2.22 0.14
CA TRP A 285 -31.61 -2.02 0.95
C TRP A 285 -32.84 -2.59 0.23
N ARG A 286 -33.38 -3.75 0.68
CA ARG A 286 -34.64 -4.25 0.13
C ARG A 286 -35.69 -3.20 0.47
N ARG A 287 -36.20 -2.52 -0.55
CA ARG A 287 -37.29 -1.56 -0.47
C ARG A 287 -38.47 -2.25 0.24
N GLY A 288 -38.71 -1.95 1.53
CA GLY A 288 -39.80 -2.61 2.25
C GLY A 288 -39.98 -2.30 3.74
N SER A 289 -39.00 -1.76 4.47
CA SER A 289 -39.12 -1.58 5.93
C SER A 289 -39.37 -0.13 6.38
N TRP A 290 -40.33 0.55 5.76
CA TRP A 290 -41.02 1.69 6.38
C TRP A 290 -42.45 1.27 6.67
N GLY A 291 -42.65 0.57 7.79
CA GLY A 291 -43.93 0.60 8.50
C GLY A 291 -43.90 1.81 9.43
N PRO A 292 -45.00 2.57 9.59
CA PRO A 292 -45.05 3.60 10.62
C PRO A 292 -44.78 2.95 11.98
N ALA A 293 -43.91 3.57 12.78
CA ALA A 293 -43.80 3.23 14.19
C ALA A 293 -45.20 3.34 14.78
N SER A 294 -45.71 2.21 15.29
CA SER A 294 -47.01 2.16 15.94
C SER A 294 -46.99 3.07 17.18
N PRO A 295 -48.11 3.73 17.49
CA PRO A 295 -48.18 4.86 18.42
C PRO A 295 -47.80 4.51 19.86
#